data_AF-A0A967XLY8-F1
#
_entry.id   AF-A0A967XLY8-F1
#
_cell.length_a   1.000
_cell.length_b   1.000
_cell.length_c   1.000
_cell.angle_alpha   90.00
_cell.angle_beta   90.00
_cell.angle_gamma   90.00
#
_symmetry.space_group_name_H-M   'P 1'
#
loop_
_entity.id
_entity.type
_entity.pdbx_description
1 polymer ?
#
loop_
_entity_poly.entity_id
_entity_poly.type
_entity_poly.pdbx_seq_one_letter_code
_entity_poly.pdbx_strand_id
1 'polypeptide(L)'
;ALIRGDDVTEDDTEPLARIAVGGIVLVVALSALLHVVRGRPGIDDPVGELGAAGGVLGMVVGGPLHAATAVVGSVLILGVVAMAGVIVVTGSSARAVGSGALQLVRPVPVLFMRGLRSLFRDPSTPDVIDLRDRSGPFDQDADGPGDRAESADPEPEEEKPKRRRAAKAEEPPRDVEQQALPMDPGDWTLPPSSLLARSDRQEVDATQVVERGRLLQATLAQFDVHTTLLDPIVGPTVTRYVLELGEGVKVSKLENLRKDIAYAMASPDVRILAPIPGRRAIGVEVPNTRRDIITVGDILASKEARQASHPLEVAIGRDINGRNMMVNLATMPHVLISGATGSGKSS
;
A
#
# COMPACT_ATOMS: atom_id res chain seq x y z
N ALA A 1 -33.65 -27.35 -51.76
CA ALA A 1 -33.07 -26.04 -52.13
C ALA A 1 -33.64 -25.00 -51.19
N LEU A 2 -32.83 -24.47 -50.28
CA LEU A 2 -32.99 -23.15 -49.66
C LEU A 2 -31.70 -22.86 -48.89
N ILE A 3 -30.91 -21.96 -49.48
CA ILE A 3 -29.71 -21.32 -48.95
C ILE A 3 -30.19 -20.30 -47.90
N ARG A 4 -29.60 -20.33 -46.70
CA ARG A 4 -29.70 -19.31 -45.64
C ARG A 4 -28.46 -19.55 -44.78
N GLY A 5 -27.33 -18.92 -45.07
CA GLY A 5 -27.10 -17.49 -44.94
C GLY A 5 -26.23 -17.36 -43.70
N ASP A 6 -24.91 -17.34 -43.91
CA ASP A 6 -23.91 -17.22 -42.85
C ASP A 6 -24.00 -15.80 -42.25
N ASP A 7 -24.69 -15.67 -41.12
CA ASP A 7 -24.53 -14.51 -40.24
C ASP A 7 -23.19 -14.66 -39.51
N VAL A 8 -22.13 -14.11 -40.11
CA VAL A 8 -20.88 -13.85 -39.41
C VAL A 8 -21.17 -12.80 -38.35
N THR A 9 -21.02 -13.22 -37.10
CA THR A 9 -21.20 -12.44 -35.88
C THR A 9 -20.34 -11.17 -35.90
N GLU A 10 -20.99 -10.00 -35.94
CA GLU A 10 -20.36 -8.67 -35.83
C GLU A 10 -19.67 -8.46 -34.45
N ASP A 11 -19.96 -9.31 -33.47
CA ASP A 11 -19.56 -9.19 -32.05
C ASP A 11 -18.09 -9.65 -31.76
N ASP A 12 -17.48 -10.43 -32.66
CA ASP A 12 -16.10 -10.92 -32.47
C ASP A 12 -15.01 -9.95 -32.98
N THR A 13 -15.40 -8.89 -33.70
CA THR A 13 -14.46 -7.96 -34.35
C THR A 13 -13.97 -6.83 -33.44
N GLU A 14 -14.76 -6.42 -32.46
CA GLU A 14 -14.41 -5.34 -31.52
C GLU A 14 -13.15 -5.64 -30.66
N PRO A 15 -12.99 -6.83 -30.04
CA PRO A 15 -11.80 -7.12 -29.24
C PRO A 15 -10.54 -7.20 -30.11
N LEU A 16 -10.64 -7.76 -31.32
CA LEU A 16 -9.52 -7.87 -32.27
C LEU A 16 -9.07 -6.51 -32.79
N ALA A 17 -10.03 -5.66 -33.18
CA ALA A 17 -9.73 -4.31 -33.65
C ALA A 17 -9.07 -3.46 -32.55
N ARG A 18 -9.54 -3.57 -31.30
CA ARG A 18 -8.96 -2.87 -30.15
C ARG A 18 -7.53 -3.30 -29.87
N ILE A 19 -7.27 -4.61 -29.84
CA ILE A 19 -5.93 -5.17 -29.61
C ILE A 19 -4.99 -4.75 -30.74
N ALA A 20 -5.44 -4.80 -32.00
CA ALA A 20 -4.65 -4.38 -33.16
C ALA A 20 -4.28 -2.89 -33.09
N VAL A 21 -5.26 -2.01 -32.85
CA VAL A 21 -5.03 -0.56 -32.75
C VAL A 21 -4.12 -0.21 -31.58
N GLY A 22 -4.40 -0.76 -30.39
CA GLY A 22 -3.57 -0.52 -29.21
C GLY A 22 -2.15 -1.05 -29.37
N GLY A 23 -1.99 -2.22 -30.01
CA GLY A 23 -0.69 -2.82 -30.29
C GLY A 23 0.13 -1.98 -31.26
N ILE A 24 -0.48 -1.48 -32.33
CA ILE A 24 0.19 -0.58 -33.30
C ILE A 24 0.66 0.70 -32.59
N VAL A 25 -0.21 1.35 -31.81
CA VAL A 25 0.14 2.56 -31.06
C VAL A 25 1.30 2.30 -30.09
N LEU A 26 1.27 1.16 -29.38
CA LEU A 26 2.32 0.78 -28.44
C LEU A 26 3.67 0.53 -29.13
N VAL A 27 3.68 -0.22 -30.23
CA VAL A 27 4.91 -0.50 -31.01
C VAL A 27 5.51 0.79 -31.55
N VAL A 28 4.70 1.67 -32.14
CA VAL A 28 5.15 2.96 -32.66
C VAL A 28 5.75 3.81 -31.54
N ALA A 29 5.08 3.91 -30.38
CA ALA A 29 5.55 4.70 -29.25
C ALA A 29 6.86 4.16 -28.67
N LEU A 30 7.01 2.84 -28.54
CA LEU A 30 8.23 2.20 -28.03
C LEU A 30 9.39 2.35 -29.01
N SER A 31 9.17 2.14 -30.31
CA SER A 31 10.19 2.36 -31.35
C SER A 31 10.67 3.81 -31.36
N ALA A 32 9.75 4.78 -31.27
CA ALA A 32 10.11 6.20 -31.19
C ALA A 32 10.86 6.56 -29.90
N LEU A 33 10.49 5.95 -28.77
CA LEU A 33 11.14 6.19 -27.48
C LEU A 33 12.56 5.64 -27.49
N LEU A 34 12.77 4.44 -28.03
CA LEU A 34 14.09 3.84 -28.20
C LEU A 34 14.99 4.71 -29.09
N HIS A 35 14.44 5.31 -30.14
CA HIS A 35 15.19 6.21 -31.02
C HIS A 35 15.70 7.46 -30.28
N VAL A 36 14.85 8.06 -29.44
CA VAL A 36 15.19 9.25 -28.65
C VAL A 36 16.21 8.92 -27.54
N VAL A 37 16.07 7.76 -26.89
CA VAL A 37 16.94 7.35 -25.76
C VAL A 37 18.30 6.85 -26.24
N ARG A 38 18.38 6.19 -27.40
CA ARG A 38 19.63 5.58 -27.91
C ARG A 38 20.47 6.49 -28.83
N GLY A 39 20.28 7.79 -28.74
CA GLY A 39 21.19 8.75 -29.37
C GLY A 39 20.84 9.18 -30.80
N ARG A 40 19.68 8.76 -31.33
CA ARG A 40 19.09 9.22 -32.60
C ARG A 40 19.92 8.92 -33.87
N PRO A 41 20.20 7.64 -34.16
CA PRO A 41 20.92 7.26 -35.38
C PRO A 41 20.13 7.64 -36.65
N GLY A 42 20.77 8.31 -37.60
CA GLY A 42 20.22 8.73 -38.87
C GLY A 42 20.19 7.64 -39.94
N ILE A 43 19.77 8.00 -41.16
CA ILE A 43 19.75 7.09 -42.32
C ILE A 43 21.18 6.72 -42.75
N ASP A 44 22.14 7.60 -42.47
CA ASP A 44 23.55 7.42 -42.85
C ASP A 44 24.35 6.57 -41.83
N ASP A 45 23.74 6.22 -40.69
CA ASP A 45 24.37 5.43 -39.63
C ASP A 45 24.24 3.91 -39.90
N PRO A 46 25.09 3.07 -39.26
CA PRO A 46 25.05 1.63 -39.45
C PRO A 46 23.64 1.06 -39.20
N VAL A 47 23.16 0.19 -40.11
CA VAL A 47 21.81 -0.40 -40.04
C VAL A 47 21.56 -1.11 -38.71
N GLY A 48 22.61 -1.68 -38.09
CA GLY A 48 22.52 -2.30 -36.76
C GLY A 48 22.22 -1.31 -35.64
N GLU A 49 22.79 -0.10 -35.68
CA GLU A 49 22.52 0.96 -34.71
C GLU A 49 21.12 1.53 -34.90
N LEU A 50 20.72 1.74 -36.16
CA LEU A 50 19.37 2.17 -36.49
C LEU A 50 18.33 1.14 -36.03
N GLY A 51 18.58 -0.15 -36.27
CA GLY A 51 17.72 -1.24 -35.80
C GLY A 51 17.61 -1.29 -34.26
N ALA A 52 18.75 -1.18 -33.56
CA ALA A 52 18.78 -1.17 -32.10
C ALA A 52 18.03 0.04 -31.50
N ALA A 53 17.99 1.16 -32.22
CA ALA A 53 17.29 2.38 -31.82
C ALA A 53 15.83 2.45 -32.28
N GLY A 54 15.18 1.31 -32.58
CA GLY A 54 13.76 1.28 -32.97
C GLY A 54 13.50 1.43 -34.46
N GLY A 55 14.55 1.37 -35.29
CA GLY A 55 14.49 1.32 -36.74
C GLY A 55 14.02 2.62 -37.40
N VAL A 56 13.67 2.50 -38.68
CA VAL A 56 13.13 3.62 -39.47
C VAL A 56 11.85 4.18 -38.85
N LEU A 57 11.00 3.31 -38.28
CA LEU A 57 9.77 3.73 -37.60
C LEU A 57 10.06 4.66 -36.42
N GLY A 58 11.06 4.31 -35.61
CA GLY A 58 11.51 5.14 -34.50
C GLY A 58 12.10 6.48 -34.96
N MET A 59 12.85 6.49 -36.06
CA MET A 59 13.40 7.71 -36.66
C MET A 59 12.31 8.66 -37.16
N VAL A 60 11.36 8.13 -37.95
CA VAL A 60 10.30 8.92 -38.59
C VAL A 60 9.41 9.59 -37.55
N VAL A 61 9.11 8.91 -36.45
CA VAL A 61 8.21 9.42 -35.40
C VAL A 61 8.97 10.16 -34.30
N GLY A 62 10.06 9.57 -33.79
CA GLY A 62 10.83 10.11 -32.68
C GLY A 62 11.70 11.32 -33.05
N GLY A 63 12.23 11.36 -34.28
CA GLY A 63 13.11 12.44 -34.75
C GLY A 63 12.45 13.81 -34.75
N PRO A 64 11.33 14.01 -35.48
CA PRO A 64 10.61 15.28 -35.50
C PRO A 64 10.08 15.70 -34.12
N LEU A 65 9.58 14.75 -33.33
CA LEU A 65 9.07 15.03 -32.00
C LEU A 65 10.17 15.54 -31.06
N HIS A 66 11.36 14.95 -31.15
CA HIS A 66 12.54 15.42 -30.44
C HIS A 66 12.99 16.81 -30.89
N ALA A 67 12.99 17.09 -32.19
CA ALA A 67 13.32 18.42 -32.70
C ALA A 67 12.35 19.49 -32.14
N ALA A 68 11.07 19.14 -31.96
CA ALA A 68 10.06 20.06 -31.44
C ALA A 68 10.09 20.25 -29.91
N THR A 69 10.43 19.21 -29.15
CA THR A 69 10.20 19.19 -27.69
C THR A 69 11.42 18.86 -26.84
N ALA A 70 12.59 18.69 -27.47
CA ALA A 70 13.83 18.21 -26.86
C ALA A 70 13.69 16.80 -26.23
N VAL A 71 14.77 16.27 -25.67
CA VAL A 71 14.81 14.87 -25.15
C VAL A 71 13.73 14.66 -24.09
N VAL A 72 13.62 15.60 -23.14
CA VAL A 72 12.72 15.46 -21.99
C VAL A 72 11.25 15.49 -22.44
N GLY A 73 10.90 16.40 -23.36
CA GLY A 73 9.53 16.50 -23.89
C GLY A 73 9.12 15.24 -24.66
N SER A 74 9.98 14.74 -25.54
CA SER A 74 9.69 13.52 -26.31
C SER A 74 9.49 12.30 -25.43
N VAL A 75 10.34 12.13 -24.40
CA VAL A 75 10.22 10.98 -23.48
C VAL A 75 8.89 11.03 -22.71
N LEU A 76 8.48 12.22 -22.25
CA LEU A 76 7.20 12.38 -21.55
C LEU A 76 6.01 12.11 -22.47
N ILE A 77 5.99 12.70 -23.65
CA ILE A 77 4.90 12.55 -24.61
C ILE A 77 4.78 11.08 -25.06
N LEU A 78 5.88 10.47 -25.49
CA LEU A 78 5.89 9.06 -25.93
C LEU A 78 5.57 8.10 -24.79
N GLY A 79 5.98 8.40 -23.56
CA GLY A 79 5.58 7.63 -22.38
C GLY A 79 4.07 7.64 -22.14
N VAL A 80 3.42 8.80 -22.31
CA VAL A 80 1.96 8.92 -22.22
C VAL A 80 1.27 8.17 -23.37
N VAL A 81 1.78 8.28 -24.60
CA VAL A 81 1.22 7.54 -25.74
C VAL A 81 1.37 6.03 -25.57
N ALA A 82 2.53 5.55 -25.10
CA ALA A 82 2.74 4.13 -24.80
C ALA A 82 1.76 3.65 -23.71
N MET A 83 1.56 4.45 -22.66
CA MET A 83 0.57 4.15 -21.60
C MET A 83 -0.85 4.05 -22.17
N ALA A 84 -1.24 4.96 -23.05
CA ALA A 84 -2.54 4.90 -23.73
C ALA A 84 -2.66 3.63 -24.61
N GLY A 85 -1.59 3.23 -25.31
CA GLY A 85 -1.54 1.97 -26.05
C GLY A 85 -1.80 0.75 -25.17
N VAL A 86 -1.13 0.66 -24.01
CA VAL A 86 -1.35 -0.42 -23.02
C VAL A 86 -2.79 -0.44 -22.52
N ILE A 87 -3.38 0.73 -22.23
CA ILE A 87 -4.78 0.84 -21.79
C ILE A 87 -5.74 0.31 -22.86
N VAL A 88 -5.52 0.66 -24.13
CA VAL A 88 -6.33 0.18 -25.26
C VAL A 88 -6.20 -1.33 -25.42
N VAL A 89 -4.98 -1.88 -25.43
CA VAL A 89 -4.75 -3.34 -25.56
C VAL A 89 -5.41 -4.12 -24.42
N THR A 90 -5.26 -3.65 -23.18
CA THR A 90 -5.75 -4.35 -21.99
C THR A 90 -7.25 -4.17 -21.74
N GLY A 91 -7.92 -3.22 -22.41
CA GLY A 91 -9.32 -2.87 -22.14
C GLY A 91 -9.56 -2.40 -20.70
N SER A 92 -8.51 -2.03 -19.96
CA SER A 92 -8.59 -1.64 -18.57
C SER A 92 -8.90 -0.15 -18.44
N SER A 93 -9.78 0.24 -17.51
CA SER A 93 -10.02 1.67 -17.27
C SER A 93 -8.73 2.34 -16.73
N ALA A 94 -8.45 3.57 -17.14
CA ALA A 94 -7.25 4.34 -16.75
C ALA A 94 -6.97 4.39 -15.23
N ARG A 95 -7.98 4.06 -14.40
CA ARG A 95 -7.90 3.97 -12.94
C ARG A 95 -7.18 2.72 -12.42
N ALA A 96 -7.13 1.63 -13.20
CA ALA A 96 -6.44 0.39 -12.82
C ALA A 96 -4.92 0.43 -13.09
N VAL A 97 -4.49 1.22 -14.08
CA VAL A 97 -3.07 1.32 -14.49
C VAL A 97 -2.31 2.34 -13.62
N GLY A 98 -3.01 3.30 -13.01
CA GLY A 98 -2.42 4.31 -12.13
C GLY A 98 -1.75 3.75 -10.86
N SER A 99 -2.23 2.61 -10.33
CA SER A 99 -1.62 1.95 -9.16
C SER A 99 -0.34 1.15 -9.48
N GLY A 100 -0.09 0.84 -10.76
CA GLY A 100 1.15 0.19 -11.21
C GLY A 100 2.18 1.18 -11.77
N ALA A 101 1.75 2.29 -12.38
CA ALA A 101 2.65 3.26 -13.01
C ALA A 101 3.55 4.03 -12.03
N LEU A 102 3.16 4.16 -10.75
CA LEU A 102 3.96 4.88 -9.75
C LEU A 102 5.22 4.10 -9.30
N GLN A 103 5.30 2.79 -9.56
CA GLN A 103 6.50 2.00 -9.27
C GLN A 103 7.57 2.10 -10.38
N LEU A 104 7.18 2.51 -11.59
CA LEU A 104 8.09 2.64 -12.74
C LEU A 104 8.69 4.05 -12.89
N VAL A 105 8.14 5.07 -12.22
CA VAL A 105 8.64 6.46 -12.23
C VAL A 105 9.63 6.74 -11.08
N ARG A 106 9.87 5.78 -10.18
CA ARG A 106 10.67 6.00 -8.97
C ARG A 106 12.17 6.36 -9.20
N PRO A 107 12.85 6.06 -10.33
CA PRO A 107 14.22 6.55 -10.51
C PRO A 107 14.29 7.93 -11.20
N VAL A 108 13.20 8.45 -11.74
CA VAL A 108 13.21 9.64 -12.62
C VAL A 108 13.57 10.95 -11.88
N PRO A 109 13.08 11.24 -10.65
CA PRO A 109 13.42 12.49 -9.97
C PRO A 109 14.89 12.54 -9.51
N VAL A 110 15.46 11.38 -9.16
CA VAL A 110 16.84 11.27 -8.64
C VAL A 110 17.86 11.35 -9.78
N LEU A 111 17.56 10.76 -10.95
CA LEU A 111 18.38 10.97 -12.15
C LEU A 111 18.26 12.40 -12.70
N PHE A 112 17.06 13.00 -12.66
CA PHE A 112 16.83 14.38 -13.09
C PHE A 112 17.62 15.39 -12.25
N MET A 113 17.67 15.24 -10.92
CA MET A 113 18.50 16.09 -10.06
C MET A 113 20.01 15.87 -10.27
N ARG A 114 20.45 14.65 -10.62
CA ARG A 114 21.86 14.34 -10.88
C ARG A 114 22.35 14.95 -12.21
N GLY A 115 21.50 14.95 -13.25
CA GLY A 115 21.79 15.57 -14.54
C GLY A 115 21.65 17.10 -14.56
N LEU A 116 20.73 17.66 -13.76
CA LEU A 116 20.59 19.12 -13.64
C LEU A 116 21.80 19.73 -12.91
N ARG A 117 22.40 19.03 -11.95
CA ARG A 117 23.63 19.47 -11.26
C ARG A 117 24.87 19.47 -12.13
N SER A 118 24.94 18.64 -13.18
CA SER A 118 26.05 18.65 -14.14
C SER A 118 25.94 19.74 -15.20
N LEU A 119 24.76 20.35 -15.38
CA LEU A 119 24.57 21.50 -16.27
C LEU A 119 24.93 22.84 -15.61
N PHE A 120 25.03 22.89 -14.28
CA PHE A 120 25.38 24.09 -13.50
C PHE A 120 26.78 24.04 -12.86
N ARG A 121 27.68 23.14 -13.31
CA ARG A 121 29.06 23.06 -12.80
C ARG A 121 30.02 23.81 -13.72
N ASP A 122 30.53 24.93 -13.21
CA ASP A 122 31.60 25.74 -13.80
C ASP A 122 32.92 24.92 -13.86
N PRO A 123 33.63 24.85 -15.02
CA PRO A 123 34.84 24.02 -15.19
C PRO A 123 36.11 24.48 -14.45
N SER A 124 36.05 25.46 -13.55
CA SER A 124 37.24 26.13 -13.02
C SER A 124 37.32 26.17 -11.48
N THR A 125 37.40 25.00 -10.83
CA THR A 125 37.91 24.90 -9.45
C THR A 125 38.63 23.56 -9.21
N PRO A 126 39.88 23.55 -8.69
CA PRO A 126 40.62 22.32 -8.42
C PRO A 126 40.08 21.58 -7.20
N ASP A 127 40.17 20.24 -7.25
CA ASP A 127 39.68 19.28 -6.27
C ASP A 127 40.25 19.51 -4.86
N VAL A 128 39.35 19.82 -3.92
CA VAL A 128 39.61 19.66 -2.49
C VAL A 128 38.76 18.48 -2.03
N ILE A 129 39.42 17.43 -1.57
CA ILE A 129 38.82 16.22 -1.01
C ILE A 129 38.05 16.61 0.26
N ASP A 130 36.72 16.60 0.21
CA ASP A 130 35.87 16.71 1.40
C ASP A 130 35.55 15.31 1.94
N LEU A 131 36.13 15.02 3.11
CA LEU A 131 36.11 13.74 3.83
C LEU A 131 34.84 13.56 4.68
N ARG A 132 33.67 14.02 4.21
CA ARG A 132 32.41 13.94 4.96
C ARG A 132 31.22 13.56 4.09
N ASP A 133 31.19 12.30 3.64
CA ASP A 133 29.93 11.56 3.52
C ASP A 133 30.21 10.04 3.49
N ARG A 134 30.61 9.52 4.65
CA ARG A 134 30.65 8.07 4.91
C ARG A 134 29.50 7.71 5.84
N SER A 135 28.34 7.48 5.25
CA SER A 135 27.29 6.64 5.81
C SER A 135 26.39 6.16 4.67
N GLY A 136 26.90 5.19 3.91
CA GLY A 136 26.05 4.34 3.09
C GLY A 136 25.49 3.20 3.94
N PRO A 137 24.31 2.68 3.59
CA PRO A 137 23.95 1.30 3.88
C PRO A 137 24.00 0.46 2.60
N PHE A 138 25.02 -0.38 2.49
CA PHE A 138 24.93 -1.75 1.97
C PHE A 138 24.04 -2.56 2.96
N ASP A 139 23.25 -3.59 2.67
CA ASP A 139 23.13 -4.56 1.58
C ASP A 139 21.70 -5.17 1.62
N GLN A 140 21.17 -5.62 0.47
CA GLN A 140 20.90 -7.05 0.21
C GLN A 140 20.15 -7.27 -1.11
N ASP A 141 20.90 -7.82 -2.07
CA ASP A 141 20.65 -9.03 -2.86
C ASP A 141 19.28 -9.24 -3.53
N ALA A 142 19.30 -9.29 -4.86
CA ALA A 142 19.03 -10.54 -5.60
C ALA A 142 19.25 -10.34 -7.10
N ASP A 143 20.16 -11.14 -7.67
CA ASP A 143 20.35 -11.31 -9.11
C ASP A 143 19.05 -11.73 -9.82
N GLY A 144 18.90 -11.22 -11.04
CA GLY A 144 17.77 -11.52 -11.92
C GLY A 144 17.82 -12.92 -12.52
N PRO A 145 16.68 -13.46 -12.96
CA PRO A 145 16.65 -14.62 -13.84
C PRO A 145 16.84 -14.13 -15.28
N GLY A 146 18.02 -14.42 -15.83
CA GLY A 146 18.27 -14.37 -17.26
C GLY A 146 17.65 -15.59 -17.94
N ASP A 147 16.88 -15.31 -18.98
CA ASP A 147 16.24 -16.25 -19.89
C ASP A 147 17.22 -17.24 -20.52
N ARG A 148 16.72 -18.47 -20.69
CA ARG A 148 17.19 -19.40 -21.71
C ARG A 148 16.55 -19.06 -23.05
N ALA A 149 17.36 -19.06 -24.10
CA ALA A 149 17.03 -19.58 -25.43
C ALA A 149 18.30 -20.31 -25.94
N GLU A 150 18.25 -21.65 -26.09
CA GLU A 150 18.20 -22.38 -27.38
C GLU A 150 19.53 -22.26 -28.15
N SER A 151 20.30 -23.29 -28.51
CA SER A 151 20.00 -24.59 -29.13
C SER A 151 21.30 -25.43 -29.25
N ALA A 152 21.17 -26.76 -29.38
CA ALA A 152 22.04 -27.73 -30.09
C ALA A 152 22.45 -28.95 -29.23
N ASP A 153 21.89 -30.11 -29.57
CA ASP A 153 22.34 -31.43 -29.12
C ASP A 153 23.71 -31.78 -29.73
N PRO A 154 24.57 -32.49 -28.98
CA PRO A 154 24.64 -33.93 -29.16
C PRO A 154 24.69 -34.75 -27.84
N GLU A 155 24.07 -35.93 -27.85
CA GLU A 155 24.26 -37.06 -26.90
C GLU A 155 25.73 -37.54 -26.84
N PRO A 156 26.15 -38.46 -25.92
CA PRO A 156 25.64 -38.86 -24.59
C PRO A 156 26.78 -38.98 -23.53
N GLU A 157 26.49 -39.06 -22.23
CA GLU A 157 27.10 -40.04 -21.29
C GLU A 157 26.61 -39.87 -19.84
N GLU A 158 26.27 -41.02 -19.24
CA GLU A 158 25.85 -41.18 -17.85
C GLU A 158 27.00 -40.86 -16.87
N GLU A 159 26.80 -39.99 -15.87
CA GLU A 159 27.58 -40.07 -14.64
C GLU A 159 26.81 -39.67 -13.38
N LYS A 160 26.99 -40.51 -12.34
CA LYS A 160 26.23 -40.63 -11.09
C LYS A 160 26.29 -39.38 -10.18
N PRO A 161 25.31 -39.16 -9.29
CA PRO A 161 25.28 -37.99 -8.41
C PRO A 161 26.33 -38.12 -7.29
N LYS A 162 27.31 -37.20 -7.27
CA LYS A 162 28.19 -37.00 -6.12
C LYS A 162 27.45 -36.19 -5.04
N ARG A 163 27.22 -36.85 -3.89
CA ARG A 163 26.76 -36.24 -2.63
C ARG A 163 27.59 -34.97 -2.32
N ARG A 164 26.98 -33.78 -2.45
CA ARG A 164 27.51 -32.57 -1.80
C ARG A 164 27.28 -32.70 -0.30
N ARG A 165 28.39 -32.67 0.45
CA ARG A 165 28.44 -32.62 1.91
C ARG A 165 27.56 -31.46 2.41
N ALA A 166 26.78 -31.74 3.45
CA ALA A 166 26.06 -30.74 4.21
C ALA A 166 27.06 -29.68 4.73
N ALA A 167 26.89 -28.44 4.29
CA ALA A 167 27.52 -27.29 4.92
C ALA A 167 26.87 -27.11 6.29
N LYS A 168 27.72 -27.11 7.32
CA LYS A 168 27.39 -26.89 8.72
C LYS A 168 26.73 -25.50 8.83
N ALA A 169 25.49 -25.45 9.30
CA ALA A 169 24.81 -24.21 9.64
C ALA A 169 25.61 -23.48 10.72
N GLU A 170 26.03 -22.27 10.41
CA GLU A 170 26.66 -21.35 11.35
C GLU A 170 25.54 -20.76 12.21
N GLU A 171 25.63 -20.96 13.53
CA GLU A 171 24.67 -20.41 14.49
C GLU A 171 24.71 -18.88 14.43
N PRO A 172 23.57 -18.17 14.54
CA PRO A 172 23.58 -16.71 14.61
C PRO A 172 24.35 -16.25 15.85
N PRO A 173 25.07 -15.11 15.78
CA PRO A 173 25.84 -14.60 16.90
C PRO A 173 24.94 -14.39 18.12
N ARG A 174 25.28 -15.06 19.23
CA ARG A 174 24.53 -15.05 20.49
C ARG A 174 24.87 -13.86 21.41
N ASP A 175 25.60 -12.87 20.90
CA ASP A 175 26.14 -11.80 21.72
C ASP A 175 25.45 -10.47 21.42
N VAL A 176 24.13 -10.42 21.64
CA VAL A 176 23.51 -9.16 22.05
C VAL A 176 23.64 -9.11 23.55
N GLU A 177 24.73 -8.49 24.02
CA GLU A 177 24.92 -8.19 25.42
C GLU A 177 23.82 -7.22 25.83
N GLN A 178 22.72 -7.77 26.34
CA GLN A 178 21.65 -7.01 26.94
C GLN A 178 22.29 -6.24 28.10
N GLN A 179 22.41 -4.92 27.95
CA GLN A 179 22.98 -4.05 28.98
C GLN A 179 22.29 -4.36 30.30
N ALA A 180 22.98 -5.08 31.16
CA ALA A 180 22.52 -5.36 32.51
C ALA A 180 22.59 -4.01 33.23
N LEU A 181 21.46 -3.29 33.22
CA LEU A 181 21.30 -2.14 34.08
C LEU A 181 21.61 -2.63 35.49
N PRO A 182 22.55 -2.01 36.23
CA PRO A 182 22.79 -2.34 37.61
C PRO A 182 21.52 -1.99 38.39
N MET A 183 20.65 -2.98 38.53
CA MET A 183 19.46 -2.92 39.36
C MET A 183 19.97 -3.12 40.78
N ASP A 184 20.38 -2.03 41.42
CA ASP A 184 20.44 -2.01 42.87
C ASP A 184 18.98 -2.18 43.32
N PRO A 185 18.59 -3.29 43.99
CA PRO A 185 17.27 -3.41 44.56
C PRO A 185 17.24 -2.49 45.78
N GLY A 186 17.26 -1.18 45.55
CA GLY A 186 16.93 -0.21 46.57
C GLY A 186 15.53 -0.48 47.10
N ASP A 187 15.14 0.22 48.16
CA ASP A 187 13.83 0.10 48.81
C ASP A 187 12.69 0.55 47.89
N TRP A 188 12.40 -0.23 46.84
CA TRP A 188 11.31 0.03 45.93
C TRP A 188 10.00 -0.23 46.65
N THR A 189 9.20 0.81 46.74
CA THR A 189 7.86 0.77 47.32
C THR A 189 6.86 1.12 46.24
N LEU A 190 5.74 0.39 46.19
CA LEU A 190 4.69 0.64 45.20
C LEU A 190 4.13 2.05 45.43
N PRO A 191 4.22 2.96 44.45
CA PRO A 191 3.67 4.30 44.58
C PRO A 191 2.15 4.26 44.79
N PRO A 192 1.59 5.19 45.57
CA PRO A 192 0.15 5.23 45.81
C PRO A 192 -0.61 5.61 44.54
N SER A 193 -1.78 4.99 44.34
CA SER A 193 -2.64 5.25 43.17
C SER A 193 -3.16 6.68 43.08
N SER A 194 -3.04 7.47 44.15
CA SER A 194 -3.41 8.89 44.20
C SER A 194 -2.52 9.78 43.31
N LEU A 195 -1.35 9.29 42.89
CA LEU A 195 -0.51 10.01 41.93
C LEU A 195 -1.09 9.98 40.51
N LEU A 196 -2.05 9.10 40.23
CA LEU A 196 -2.66 8.95 38.92
C LEU A 196 -3.93 9.79 38.82
N ALA A 197 -4.00 10.64 37.79
CA ALA A 197 -5.23 11.32 37.42
C ALA A 197 -6.30 10.31 37.00
N ARG A 198 -7.56 10.63 37.30
CA ARG A 198 -8.75 9.86 36.89
C ARG A 198 -9.59 10.69 35.94
N SER A 199 -10.28 10.04 35.01
CA SER A 199 -11.18 10.74 34.11
C SER A 199 -12.55 10.98 34.76
N ASP A 200 -13.18 12.07 34.35
CA ASP A 200 -14.59 12.30 34.63
C ASP A 200 -15.43 11.43 33.69
N ARG A 201 -16.37 10.68 34.26
CA ARG A 201 -17.28 9.84 33.48
C ARG A 201 -18.34 10.71 32.84
N GLN A 202 -18.37 10.77 31.51
CA GLN A 202 -19.40 11.51 30.78
C GLN A 202 -20.67 10.65 30.61
N GLU A 203 -21.83 11.27 30.79
CA GLU A 203 -23.11 10.63 30.48
C GLU A 203 -23.33 10.62 28.97
N VAL A 204 -23.68 9.45 28.44
CA VAL A 204 -24.03 9.26 27.03
C VAL A 204 -25.48 9.67 26.84
N ASP A 205 -25.73 10.60 25.93
CA ASP A 205 -27.08 10.92 25.48
C ASP A 205 -27.61 9.82 24.54
N ALA A 206 -28.44 8.93 25.07
CA ALA A 206 -29.06 7.84 24.32
C ALA A 206 -29.89 8.32 23.12
N THR A 207 -30.48 9.51 23.21
CA THR A 207 -31.31 10.08 22.13
C THR A 207 -30.45 10.40 20.91
N GLN A 208 -29.32 11.07 21.13
CA GLN A 208 -28.37 11.41 20.07
C GLN A 208 -27.80 10.18 19.38
N VAL A 209 -27.53 9.11 20.13
CA VAL A 209 -27.02 7.85 19.56
C VAL A 209 -28.05 7.24 18.61
N VAL A 210 -29.33 7.20 19.00
CA VAL A 210 -30.40 6.67 18.15
C VAL A 210 -30.61 7.53 16.91
N GLU A 211 -30.61 8.86 17.05
CA GLU A 211 -30.74 9.80 15.92
C GLU A 211 -29.60 9.65 14.91
N ARG A 212 -28.35 9.55 15.39
CA ARG A 212 -27.18 9.29 14.54
C ARG A 212 -27.27 7.93 13.84
N GLY A 213 -27.78 6.91 14.52
CA GLY A 213 -28.02 5.60 13.89
C GLY A 213 -29.07 5.67 12.77
N ARG A 214 -30.16 6.42 12.96
CA ARG A 214 -31.16 6.66 11.91
C ARG A 214 -30.60 7.46 10.74
N LEU A 215 -29.77 8.47 11.02
CA LEU A 215 -29.04 9.21 9.99
C LEU A 215 -28.20 8.27 9.14
N LEU A 216 -27.40 7.39 9.76
CA LEU A 216 -26.59 6.40 9.06
C LEU A 216 -27.46 5.49 8.16
N GLN A 217 -28.56 4.98 8.69
CA GLN A 217 -29.50 4.14 7.93
C GLN A 217 -30.09 4.90 6.73
N ALA A 218 -30.49 6.16 6.92
CA ALA A 218 -31.04 6.99 5.85
C ALA A 218 -29.99 7.32 4.77
N THR A 219 -28.74 7.61 5.16
CA THR A 219 -27.64 7.81 4.22
C THR A 219 -27.40 6.56 3.37
N LEU A 220 -27.35 5.38 4.00
CA LEU A 220 -27.17 4.13 3.27
C LEU A 220 -28.31 3.88 2.27
N ALA A 221 -29.55 4.21 2.64
CA ALA A 221 -30.70 4.10 1.75
C ALA A 221 -30.59 5.00 0.51
N GLN A 222 -30.00 6.19 0.63
CA GLN A 222 -29.77 7.09 -0.52
C GLN A 222 -28.81 6.50 -1.57
N PHE A 223 -27.91 5.60 -1.14
CA PHE A 223 -27.00 4.88 -2.02
C PHE A 223 -27.52 3.49 -2.43
N ASP A 224 -28.83 3.25 -2.30
CA ASP A 224 -29.46 1.97 -2.63
C ASP A 224 -28.85 0.81 -1.80
N VAL A 225 -28.57 1.10 -0.53
CA VAL A 225 -28.14 0.10 0.46
C VAL A 225 -29.17 0.05 1.58
N HIS A 226 -30.13 -0.86 1.44
CA HIS A 226 -31.13 -1.10 2.46
C HIS A 226 -30.53 -1.85 3.63
N THR A 227 -30.68 -1.29 4.83
CA THR A 227 -30.20 -1.89 6.07
C THR A 227 -31.22 -1.68 7.20
N THR A 228 -31.19 -2.57 8.18
CA THR A 228 -31.98 -2.44 9.42
C THR A 228 -31.04 -2.14 10.57
N LEU A 229 -31.29 -1.04 11.29
CA LEU A 229 -30.54 -0.68 12.47
C LEU A 229 -30.95 -1.56 13.66
N LEU A 230 -29.96 -2.24 14.25
CA LEU A 230 -30.06 -2.97 15.52
C LEU A 230 -29.51 -2.10 16.67
N ASP A 231 -29.38 -2.68 17.86
CA ASP A 231 -28.87 -1.95 19.02
C ASP A 231 -27.41 -1.49 18.83
N PRO A 232 -27.14 -0.18 18.96
CA PRO A 232 -25.79 0.34 18.89
C PRO A 232 -25.02 0.03 20.18
N ILE A 233 -23.72 -0.20 20.04
CA ILE A 233 -22.79 -0.39 21.16
C ILE A 233 -21.98 0.90 21.31
N VAL A 234 -22.21 1.63 22.41
CA VAL A 234 -21.50 2.88 22.69
C VAL A 234 -20.22 2.60 23.45
N GLY A 235 -19.09 2.98 22.87
CA GLY A 235 -17.79 2.96 23.52
C GLY A 235 -17.30 4.35 23.93
N PRO A 236 -16.15 4.44 24.60
CA PRO A 236 -15.59 5.72 25.08
C PRO A 236 -15.24 6.69 23.94
N THR A 237 -14.66 6.16 22.87
CA THR A 237 -14.14 6.96 21.75
C THR A 237 -14.97 6.81 20.47
N VAL A 238 -15.61 5.66 20.30
CA VAL A 238 -16.35 5.28 19.10
C VAL A 238 -17.65 4.59 19.48
N THR A 239 -18.68 4.75 18.65
CA THR A 239 -19.94 4.01 18.73
C THR A 239 -20.03 3.06 17.55
N ARG A 240 -20.31 1.79 17.83
CA ARG A 240 -20.53 0.76 16.81
C ARG A 240 -22.02 0.61 16.54
N TYR A 241 -22.45 1.06 15.37
CA TYR A 241 -23.79 0.82 14.85
C TYR A 241 -23.84 -0.56 14.21
N VAL A 242 -24.72 -1.41 14.71
CA VAL A 242 -24.92 -2.75 14.16
C VAL A 242 -26.05 -2.68 13.14
N LEU A 243 -25.75 -3.04 11.90
CA LEU A 243 -26.71 -3.00 10.80
C LEU A 243 -26.89 -4.40 10.22
N GLU A 244 -28.12 -4.83 10.03
CA GLU A 244 -28.45 -6.02 9.23
C GLU A 244 -28.61 -5.60 7.77
N LEU A 245 -27.96 -6.33 6.86
CA LEU A 245 -28.01 -6.04 5.43
C LEU A 245 -29.30 -6.58 4.82
N GLY A 246 -29.96 -5.77 3.99
CA GLY A 246 -31.09 -6.19 3.18
C GLY A 246 -30.68 -7.23 2.11
N GLU A 247 -31.68 -7.89 1.54
CA GLU A 247 -31.47 -8.92 0.52
C GLU A 247 -30.76 -8.35 -0.72
N GLY A 248 -29.78 -9.08 -1.24
CA GLY A 248 -29.02 -8.70 -2.43
C GLY A 248 -27.94 -7.62 -2.22
N VAL A 249 -27.83 -7.03 -1.02
CA VAL A 249 -26.80 -6.03 -0.73
C VAL A 249 -25.43 -6.70 -0.52
N LYS A 250 -24.46 -6.35 -1.36
CA LYS A 250 -23.07 -6.83 -1.25
C LYS A 250 -22.31 -6.03 -0.20
N VAL A 251 -21.53 -6.73 0.64
CA VAL A 251 -20.65 -6.11 1.65
C VAL A 251 -19.68 -5.09 1.03
N SER A 252 -19.11 -5.40 -0.13
CA SER A 252 -18.16 -4.53 -0.83
C SER A 252 -18.75 -3.17 -1.24
N LYS A 253 -20.07 -3.08 -1.47
CA LYS A 253 -20.74 -1.81 -1.77
C LYS A 253 -20.61 -0.84 -0.60
N LEU A 254 -20.64 -1.35 0.63
CA LEU A 254 -20.49 -0.53 1.83
C LEU A 254 -19.06 -0.07 2.07
N GLU A 255 -18.09 -0.96 1.85
CA GLU A 255 -16.68 -0.62 1.98
C GLU A 255 -16.29 0.51 1.04
N ASN A 256 -16.86 0.52 -0.17
CA ASN A 256 -16.67 1.59 -1.15
C ASN A 256 -17.29 2.92 -0.71
N LEU A 257 -18.40 2.89 0.03
CA LEU A 257 -19.11 4.07 0.55
C LEU A 257 -18.49 4.63 1.84
N ARG A 258 -17.39 4.06 2.35
CA ARG A 258 -16.76 4.47 3.62
C ARG A 258 -16.56 5.98 3.73
N LYS A 259 -16.07 6.63 2.67
CA LYS A 259 -15.82 8.08 2.66
C LYS A 259 -17.11 8.89 2.68
N ASP A 260 -18.12 8.46 1.94
CA ASP A 260 -19.42 9.12 1.89
C ASP A 260 -20.17 8.99 3.22
N ILE A 261 -20.08 7.81 3.85
CA ILE A 261 -20.59 7.57 5.20
C ILE A 261 -19.87 8.47 6.21
N ALA A 262 -18.54 8.56 6.15
CA ALA A 262 -17.77 9.44 7.02
C ALA A 262 -18.20 10.91 6.88
N TYR A 263 -18.39 11.37 5.65
CA TYR A 263 -18.89 12.71 5.36
C TYR A 263 -20.29 12.95 5.94
N ALA A 264 -21.25 12.06 5.67
CA ALA A 264 -22.62 12.19 6.16
C ALA A 264 -22.71 12.15 7.69
N MET A 265 -21.85 11.35 8.33
CA MET A 265 -21.80 11.25 9.80
C MET A 265 -21.00 12.38 10.47
N ALA A 266 -20.48 13.33 9.69
CA ALA A 266 -19.59 14.41 10.12
C ALA A 266 -18.38 13.86 10.93
N SER A 267 -17.79 12.77 10.44
CA SER A 267 -16.68 12.07 11.07
C SER A 267 -15.42 12.13 10.20
N PRO A 268 -14.21 12.26 10.78
CA PRO A 268 -12.97 12.24 10.00
C PRO A 268 -12.73 10.92 9.27
N ASP A 269 -13.13 9.79 9.87
CA ASP A 269 -13.10 8.46 9.25
C ASP A 269 -14.15 7.57 9.92
N VAL A 270 -14.48 6.45 9.27
CA VAL A 270 -15.41 5.43 9.76
C VAL A 270 -14.80 4.06 9.48
N ARG A 271 -14.88 3.15 10.45
CA ARG A 271 -14.40 1.77 10.30
C ARG A 271 -15.57 0.83 10.09
N ILE A 272 -15.50 0.01 9.05
CA ILE A 272 -16.52 -0.98 8.73
C ILE A 272 -15.96 -2.37 9.09
N LEU A 273 -16.71 -3.09 9.92
CA LEU A 273 -16.45 -4.47 10.33
C LEU A 273 -17.50 -5.35 9.67
N ALA A 274 -17.12 -6.07 8.62
CA ALA A 274 -18.02 -6.93 7.89
C ALA A 274 -17.37 -8.28 7.55
N PRO A 275 -18.10 -9.41 7.67
CA PRO A 275 -19.31 -9.64 8.46
C PRO A 275 -18.99 -9.86 9.96
N ILE A 276 -19.96 -9.61 10.87
CA ILE A 276 -19.81 -9.98 12.28
C ILE A 276 -19.96 -11.50 12.43
N PRO A 277 -18.98 -12.22 12.99
CA PRO A 277 -19.07 -13.68 13.15
C PRO A 277 -20.34 -14.10 13.89
N GLY A 278 -21.06 -15.08 13.34
CA GLY A 278 -22.29 -15.62 13.94
C GLY A 278 -23.54 -14.76 13.78
N ARG A 279 -23.50 -13.65 13.05
CA ARG A 279 -24.68 -12.80 12.76
C ARG A 279 -24.71 -12.36 11.30
N ARG A 280 -25.90 -12.14 10.73
CA ARG A 280 -26.09 -11.52 9.39
C ARG A 280 -25.99 -10.00 9.46
N ALA A 281 -25.01 -9.50 10.22
CA ALA A 281 -24.88 -8.08 10.52
C ALA A 281 -23.47 -7.58 10.27
N ILE A 282 -23.37 -6.27 10.10
CA ILE A 282 -22.13 -5.53 9.95
C ILE A 282 -22.04 -4.49 11.06
N GLY A 283 -20.82 -4.14 11.46
CA GLY A 283 -20.56 -3.08 12.43
C GLY A 283 -19.99 -1.87 11.73
N VAL A 284 -20.61 -0.70 11.90
CA VAL A 284 -20.05 0.58 11.45
C VAL A 284 -19.62 1.36 12.69
N GLU A 285 -18.32 1.46 12.90
CA GLU A 285 -17.72 2.20 14.01
C GLU A 285 -17.53 3.65 13.59
N VAL A 286 -18.29 4.53 14.24
CA VAL A 286 -18.24 5.97 14.02
C VAL A 286 -17.68 6.62 15.30
N PRO A 287 -16.62 7.44 15.19
CA PRO A 287 -16.16 8.29 16.28
C PRO A 287 -17.30 9.05 16.96
N ASN A 288 -17.24 9.09 18.28
CA ASN A 288 -18.16 9.89 19.08
C ASN A 288 -17.88 11.38 18.86
N THR A 289 -18.93 12.21 18.93
CA THR A 289 -18.83 13.67 18.86
C THR A 289 -18.00 14.21 20.01
N ARG A 290 -18.11 13.60 21.19
CA ARG A 290 -17.24 13.82 22.34
C ARG A 290 -16.57 12.51 22.70
N ARG A 291 -15.25 12.50 22.73
CA ARG A 291 -14.44 11.30 23.02
C ARG A 291 -14.01 11.38 24.47
N ASP A 292 -14.22 10.30 25.21
CA ASP A 292 -13.74 10.19 26.58
C ASP A 292 -12.22 10.01 26.58
N ILE A 293 -11.54 10.74 27.46
CA ILE A 293 -10.11 10.51 27.73
C ILE A 293 -10.04 9.38 28.76
N ILE A 294 -9.39 8.28 28.39
CA ILE A 294 -9.18 7.15 29.30
C ILE A 294 -7.82 7.33 29.97
N THR A 295 -7.77 7.46 31.30
CA THR A 295 -6.50 7.56 32.02
C THR A 295 -6.02 6.20 32.50
N VAL A 296 -4.70 6.07 32.70
CA VAL A 296 -4.10 4.89 33.34
C VAL A 296 -4.68 4.67 34.74
N GLY A 297 -4.97 5.75 35.48
CA GLY A 297 -5.60 5.68 36.80
C GLY A 297 -6.95 4.99 36.80
N ASP A 298 -7.77 5.18 35.77
CA ASP A 298 -9.07 4.52 35.64
C ASP A 298 -8.96 3.02 35.44
N ILE A 299 -7.95 2.60 34.66
CA ILE A 299 -7.71 1.19 34.36
C ILE A 299 -7.10 0.50 35.57
N LEU A 300 -6.09 1.10 36.22
CA LEU A 300 -5.45 0.50 37.39
C LEU A 300 -6.35 0.49 38.64
N ALA A 301 -7.37 1.34 38.70
CA ALA A 301 -8.40 1.30 39.74
C ALA A 301 -9.48 0.23 39.51
N SER A 302 -9.44 -0.48 38.39
CA SER A 302 -10.48 -1.44 37.98
C SER A 302 -10.45 -2.76 38.75
N LYS A 303 -11.48 -3.61 38.55
CA LYS A 303 -11.49 -4.96 39.13
C LYS A 303 -10.47 -5.85 38.43
N GLU A 304 -10.33 -5.67 37.13
CA GLU A 304 -9.39 -6.39 36.26
C GLU A 304 -7.95 -6.16 36.73
N ALA A 305 -7.58 -4.90 37.02
CA ALA A 305 -6.25 -4.57 37.53
C ALA A 305 -6.00 -5.07 38.98
N ARG A 306 -7.04 -5.22 39.80
CA ARG A 306 -6.89 -5.83 41.14
C ARG A 306 -6.74 -7.36 41.10
N GLN A 307 -7.24 -8.00 40.05
CA GLN A 307 -7.13 -9.44 39.83
C GLN A 307 -5.81 -9.82 39.16
N ALA A 308 -5.17 -8.84 38.51
CA ALA A 308 -3.83 -8.96 37.99
C ALA A 308 -2.85 -9.30 39.13
N SER A 309 -2.15 -10.41 38.99
CA SER A 309 -1.21 -10.96 39.97
C SER A 309 0.20 -11.14 39.41
N HIS A 310 0.35 -11.07 38.08
CA HIS A 310 1.63 -11.28 37.44
C HIS A 310 2.41 -9.95 37.34
N PRO A 311 3.72 -9.91 37.67
CA PRO A 311 4.52 -8.68 37.63
C PRO A 311 4.59 -7.99 36.27
N LEU A 312 4.36 -8.75 35.20
CA LEU A 312 4.36 -8.28 33.80
C LEU A 312 2.95 -8.03 33.24
N GLU A 313 1.94 -7.86 34.10
CA GLU A 313 0.63 -7.39 33.67
C GLU A 313 0.63 -5.88 33.46
N VAL A 314 0.22 -5.47 32.27
CA VAL A 314 0.20 -4.08 31.83
C VAL A 314 -1.21 -3.67 31.41
N ALA A 315 -1.57 -2.44 31.76
CA ALA A 315 -2.76 -1.79 31.27
C ALA A 315 -2.55 -1.34 29.82
N ILE A 316 -3.41 -1.77 28.90
CA ILE A 316 -3.35 -1.37 27.49
C ILE A 316 -4.35 -0.25 27.20
N GLY A 317 -5.55 -0.32 27.76
CA GLY A 317 -6.61 0.63 27.44
C GLY A 317 -8.01 0.13 27.80
N ARG A 318 -9.00 0.62 27.04
CA ARG A 318 -10.39 0.22 27.16
C ARG A 318 -10.94 -0.19 25.79
N ASP A 319 -11.68 -1.30 25.78
CA ASP A 319 -12.43 -1.83 24.64
C ASP A 319 -13.56 -0.86 24.23
N ILE A 320 -14.05 -0.97 23.00
CA ILE A 320 -15.28 -0.34 22.52
C ILE A 320 -16.52 -0.70 23.37
N ASN A 321 -16.51 -1.82 24.08
CA ASN A 321 -17.56 -2.17 25.05
C ASN A 321 -17.37 -1.50 26.42
N GLY A 322 -16.36 -0.63 26.57
CA GLY A 322 -16.05 0.04 27.84
C GLY A 322 -15.31 -0.84 28.86
N ARG A 323 -14.90 -2.05 28.48
CA ARG A 323 -14.17 -2.98 29.37
C ARG A 323 -12.69 -2.63 29.44
N ASN A 324 -12.12 -2.64 30.65
CA ASN A 324 -10.71 -2.38 30.84
C ASN A 324 -9.88 -3.57 30.34
N MET A 325 -8.80 -3.29 29.61
CA MET A 325 -7.92 -4.30 29.03
C MET A 325 -6.57 -4.32 29.76
N MET A 326 -6.34 -5.41 30.46
CA MET A 326 -5.04 -5.80 31.03
C MET A 326 -4.46 -6.92 30.18
N VAL A 327 -3.15 -6.92 29.96
CA VAL A 327 -2.45 -7.97 29.21
C VAL A 327 -1.24 -8.43 30.01
N ASN A 328 -1.03 -9.76 30.08
CA ASN A 328 0.17 -10.33 30.65
C ASN A 328 1.26 -10.50 29.57
N LEU A 329 2.31 -9.69 29.64
CA LEU A 329 3.41 -9.74 28.67
C LEU A 329 4.18 -11.08 28.72
N ALA A 330 4.13 -11.84 29.81
CA ALA A 330 4.76 -13.16 29.86
C ALA A 330 4.13 -14.17 28.88
N THR A 331 2.86 -13.97 28.52
CA THR A 331 2.17 -14.81 27.52
C THR A 331 2.46 -14.36 26.09
N MET A 332 3.04 -13.17 25.92
CA MET A 332 3.43 -12.54 24.65
C MET A 332 4.89 -12.09 24.75
N PRO A 333 5.86 -13.02 24.72
CA PRO A 333 7.25 -12.76 25.14
C PRO A 333 7.94 -11.65 24.34
N HIS A 334 7.42 -11.34 23.14
CA HIS A 334 7.85 -10.22 22.33
C HIS A 334 6.62 -9.49 21.76
N VAL A 335 6.65 -8.17 21.75
CA VAL A 335 5.57 -7.31 21.25
C VAL A 335 6.16 -6.29 20.28
N LEU A 336 5.52 -6.13 19.11
CA LEU A 336 5.83 -5.08 18.14
C LEU A 336 4.85 -3.93 18.30
N ILE A 337 5.35 -2.74 18.59
CA ILE A 337 4.54 -1.51 18.67
C ILE A 337 4.99 -0.55 17.57
N SER A 338 4.11 -0.26 16.62
CA SER A 338 4.36 0.67 15.51
C SER A 338 3.20 1.66 15.35
N GLY A 339 3.50 2.85 14.84
CA GLY A 339 2.52 3.92 14.65
C GLY A 339 3.17 5.22 14.16
N ALA A 340 2.42 6.02 13.40
CA ALA A 340 2.86 7.32 12.92
C ALA A 340 3.04 8.34 14.07
N THR A 341 3.73 9.46 13.82
CA THR A 341 3.86 10.54 14.80
C THR A 341 2.47 11.05 15.23
N GLY A 342 2.25 11.18 16.53
CA GLY A 342 0.95 11.59 17.09
C GLY A 342 -0.11 10.49 17.20
N SER A 343 0.22 9.24 16.88
CA SER A 343 -0.71 8.09 17.03
C SER A 343 -0.88 7.58 18.46
N GLY A 344 -0.10 8.09 19.41
CA GLY A 344 -0.13 7.66 20.82
C GLY A 344 0.87 6.57 21.20
N LYS A 345 1.78 6.15 20.30
CA LYS A 345 2.78 5.09 20.59
C LYS A 345 3.75 5.40 21.76
N SER A 346 4.07 6.67 21.99
CA SER A 346 5.00 7.09 23.05
C SER A 346 4.28 7.49 24.35
N SER A 347 2.95 7.53 24.32
CA SER A 347 2.09 7.85 25.47
C SER A 347 1.82 6.59 26.27
#